data_AF-A0A6A3CKJ3-F1
#
_entry.id   AF-A0A6A3CKJ3-F1
#
_cell.length_a   1.000
_cell.length_b   1.000
_cell.length_c   1.000
_cell.angle_alpha   90.00
_cell.angle_beta   90.00
_cell.angle_gamma   90.00
#
_symmetry.space_group_name_H-M   'P 1'
#
loop_
_entity.id
_entity.type
_entity.pdbx_description
1 polymer ?
#
loop_
_entity_poly.entity_id
_entity_poly.type
_entity_poly.pdbx_seq_one_letter_code
_entity_poly.pdbx_strand_id
1 'polypeptide(L)'
;MQWQRRKPAIGSGTQDFYDVSLVDGYNLAMMVEPSGGSGTCLSTGCANDLNLQCPSELAVGSGEACKSACEAFGKPEYCCSGAYASPDTCKPSVYSEMFKASCPKSYSYAYDDATSKFTCTGADYTITFCPSSTSKKSASNTTPTTTRGGTTRPIYGSTTGSGDVNISSWFPNFLT
;
A
#
# COMPACT_ATOMS: atom_id res chain seq x y z
N MET A 1 0.92 9.22 -2.45
CA MET A 1 1.60 8.49 -1.35
C MET A 1 3.08 8.53 -1.65
N GLN A 2 3.90 8.98 -0.71
CA GLN A 2 5.32 9.25 -0.95
C GLN A 2 6.17 8.80 0.23
N TRP A 3 7.39 8.32 -0.03
CA TRP A 3 8.35 7.97 1.02
C TRP A 3 9.41 9.06 1.12
N GLN A 4 9.81 9.39 2.35
CA GLN A 4 10.87 10.35 2.62
C GLN A 4 11.88 9.77 3.62
N ARG A 5 13.16 10.05 3.39
CA ARG A 5 14.27 9.82 4.34
C ARG A 5 15.10 11.09 4.43
N ARG A 6 15.32 11.57 5.64
CA ARG A 6 16.07 12.78 5.96
C ARG A 6 17.18 12.46 6.96
N LYS A 7 18.41 12.82 6.64
CA LYS A 7 19.55 12.80 7.58
C LYS A 7 19.68 14.16 8.27
N PRO A 8 20.09 14.22 9.55
CA PRO A 8 20.44 15.46 10.21
C PRO A 8 21.64 16.11 9.52
N ALA A 9 21.71 17.44 9.62
CA ALA A 9 22.82 18.20 9.06
C ALA A 9 24.17 17.80 9.69
N ILE A 10 25.24 17.94 8.89
CA ILE A 10 26.61 17.47 9.16
C ILE A 10 27.04 17.79 10.60
N GLY A 11 27.40 16.74 11.35
CA GLY A 11 28.00 16.87 12.68
C GLY A 11 27.21 16.26 13.85
N SER A 12 26.00 15.71 13.63
CA SER A 12 25.14 15.26 14.76
C SER A 12 24.53 13.85 14.66
N GLY A 13 24.94 13.00 13.71
CA GLY A 13 24.71 11.56 13.81
C GLY A 13 24.30 10.84 12.52
N THR A 14 24.29 9.51 12.59
CA THR A 14 23.85 8.57 11.54
C THR A 14 22.35 8.22 11.64
N GLN A 15 21.59 8.99 12.43
CA GLN A 15 20.16 8.77 12.65
C GLN A 15 19.35 9.33 11.49
N ASP A 16 18.58 8.48 10.82
CA ASP A 16 17.62 8.88 9.81
C ASP A 16 16.27 9.23 10.44
N PHE A 17 15.59 10.21 9.88
CA PHE A 17 14.14 10.42 10.04
C PHE A 17 13.46 9.96 8.77
N TYR A 18 12.46 9.09 8.88
CA TYR A 18 11.78 8.57 7.71
C TYR A 18 10.30 8.37 7.97
N ASP A 19 9.54 8.46 6.89
CA ASP A 19 8.10 8.44 6.90
C ASP A 19 7.54 8.08 5.53
N VAL A 20 6.27 7.67 5.53
CA VAL A 20 5.43 7.61 4.33
C VAL A 20 4.26 8.55 4.52
N SER A 21 3.95 9.32 3.47
CA SER A 21 2.97 10.40 3.52
C SER A 21 1.84 10.23 2.51
N LEU A 22 0.62 10.44 3.00
CA LEU A 22 -0.65 10.54 2.26
C LEU A 22 -1.12 12.00 2.16
N VAL A 23 -0.30 12.97 2.58
CA VAL A 23 -0.63 14.41 2.55
C VAL A 23 -0.96 14.89 1.13
N ASP A 24 -0.33 14.28 0.13
CA ASP A 24 -0.57 14.56 -1.30
C ASP A 24 -1.49 13.50 -1.95
N GLY A 25 -2.21 12.72 -1.14
CA GLY A 25 -3.09 11.65 -1.59
C GLY A 25 -2.42 10.28 -1.71
N TYR A 26 -3.12 9.36 -2.36
CA TYR A 26 -2.80 7.94 -2.52
C TYR A 26 -3.02 7.50 -3.96
N ASN A 27 -2.23 6.54 -4.43
CA ASN A 27 -2.39 5.90 -5.72
C ASN A 27 -2.10 4.39 -5.65
N LEU A 28 -1.03 3.99 -4.97
CA LEU A 28 -0.68 2.59 -4.74
C LEU A 28 -0.16 2.34 -3.33
N ALA A 29 -0.41 1.13 -2.82
CA ALA A 29 0.05 0.70 -1.50
C ALA A 29 1.58 0.62 -1.47
N MET A 30 2.18 1.05 -0.36
CA MET A 30 3.62 1.04 -0.17
C MET A 30 3.94 0.82 1.31
N MET A 31 4.87 -0.09 1.59
CA MET A 31 5.43 -0.32 2.91
C MET A 31 6.93 -0.11 2.86
N VAL A 32 7.48 0.47 3.92
CA VAL A 32 8.90 0.73 4.07
C VAL A 32 9.38 0.11 5.36
N GLU A 33 10.35 -0.78 5.24
CA GLU A 33 10.88 -1.59 6.33
C GLU A 33 12.38 -1.33 6.48
N PRO A 34 12.84 -0.75 7.60
CA PRO A 34 14.26 -0.66 7.88
C PRO A 34 14.82 -2.05 8.18
N SER A 35 16.06 -2.31 7.76
CA SER A 35 16.82 -3.53 8.03
C SER A 35 18.18 -3.18 8.63
N GLY A 36 18.55 -3.90 9.68
CA GLY A 36 19.69 -3.55 10.52
C GLY A 36 19.45 -2.25 11.29
N GLY A 37 20.53 -1.53 11.60
CA GLY A 37 20.49 -0.30 12.37
C GLY A 37 20.17 -0.47 13.85
N SER A 38 19.97 0.66 14.53
CA SER A 38 19.67 0.72 15.98
C SER A 38 18.68 1.85 16.30
N GLY A 39 17.96 1.69 17.41
CA GLY A 39 16.83 2.54 17.79
C GLY A 39 15.49 1.82 17.61
N THR A 40 14.41 2.57 17.44
CA THR A 40 13.06 1.98 17.32
C THR A 40 12.84 1.31 15.96
N CYS A 41 13.36 1.91 14.88
CA CYS A 41 13.41 1.32 13.54
C CYS A 41 12.09 0.65 13.11
N LEU A 42 10.96 1.35 13.28
CA LEU A 42 9.65 0.81 12.96
C LEU A 42 9.38 0.88 11.45
N SER A 43 8.58 -0.06 10.95
CA SER A 43 8.03 0.02 9.59
C SER A 43 7.01 1.18 9.47
N THR A 44 6.96 1.79 8.29
CA THR A 44 6.01 2.86 7.93
C THR A 44 5.37 2.55 6.59
N GLY A 45 4.22 3.17 6.29
CA GLY A 45 3.50 2.94 5.04
C GLY A 45 2.06 2.49 5.25
N CYS A 46 1.49 1.98 4.16
CA CYS A 46 0.13 1.49 4.10
C CYS A 46 0.03 0.29 3.16
N ALA A 47 -0.46 -0.83 3.70
CA ALA A 47 -0.76 -2.03 2.93
C ALA A 47 -2.21 -2.07 2.42
N ASN A 48 -3.09 -1.24 2.98
CA ASN A 48 -4.49 -1.16 2.58
C ASN A 48 -4.64 -0.42 1.26
N ASP A 49 -5.57 -0.89 0.43
CA ASP A 49 -5.93 -0.18 -0.80
C ASP A 49 -6.95 0.92 -0.51
N LEU A 50 -6.47 2.16 -0.36
CA LEU A 50 -7.32 3.32 -0.08
C LEU A 50 -8.23 3.68 -1.25
N ASN A 51 -7.93 3.25 -2.47
CA ASN A 51 -8.78 3.52 -3.63
C ASN A 51 -10.18 2.90 -3.46
N LEU A 52 -10.28 1.75 -2.77
CA LEU A 52 -11.55 1.06 -2.49
C LEU A 52 -12.45 1.78 -1.48
N GLN A 53 -11.87 2.67 -0.66
CA GLN A 53 -12.57 3.42 0.39
C GLN A 53 -12.57 4.92 0.09
N CYS A 54 -12.11 5.33 -1.09
CA CYS A 54 -11.97 6.73 -1.43
C CYS A 54 -13.36 7.37 -1.61
N PRO A 55 -13.68 8.44 -0.86
CA PRO A 55 -14.88 9.23 -1.11
C PRO A 55 -14.91 9.75 -2.54
N SER A 56 -16.10 9.84 -3.14
CA SER A 56 -16.24 10.20 -4.56
C SER A 56 -15.72 11.60 -4.87
N GLU A 57 -15.78 12.52 -3.92
CA GLU A 57 -15.23 13.87 -4.00
C GLU A 57 -13.70 13.93 -3.98
N LEU A 58 -13.03 12.85 -3.57
CA LEU A 58 -11.57 12.71 -3.56
C LEU A 58 -11.07 11.77 -4.67
N ALA A 59 -11.95 10.99 -5.28
CA ALA A 59 -11.59 10.00 -6.29
C ALA A 59 -11.03 10.67 -7.56
N VAL A 60 -10.01 10.04 -8.13
CA VAL A 60 -9.46 10.38 -9.45
C VAL A 60 -9.91 9.33 -10.44
N GLY A 61 -10.41 9.78 -11.60
CA GLY A 61 -10.87 8.90 -12.69
C GLY A 61 -12.00 7.97 -12.26
N SER A 62 -11.85 6.67 -12.50
CA SER A 62 -12.79 5.62 -12.07
C SER A 62 -12.39 4.98 -10.73
N GLY A 63 -11.47 5.60 -9.98
CA GLY A 63 -10.95 5.09 -8.70
C GLY A 63 -9.50 4.63 -8.76
N GLU A 64 -8.69 5.15 -9.68
CA GLU A 64 -7.28 4.78 -9.81
C GLU A 64 -6.38 5.44 -8.76
N ALA A 65 -6.83 6.56 -8.19
CA ALA A 65 -6.13 7.28 -7.13
C ALA A 65 -7.13 8.00 -6.22
N CYS A 66 -6.68 8.37 -5.03
CA CYS A 66 -7.44 9.13 -4.04
C CYS A 66 -6.69 10.39 -3.65
N LYS A 67 -7.24 11.57 -3.94
CA LYS A 67 -6.67 12.85 -3.51
C LYS A 67 -6.73 12.98 -1.99
N SER A 68 -5.82 13.74 -1.42
CA SER A 68 -6.04 14.30 -0.08
C SER A 68 -7.06 15.45 -0.15
N ALA A 69 -7.56 15.87 1.00
CA ALA A 69 -8.43 17.05 1.08
C ALA A 69 -7.74 18.34 0.62
N CYS A 70 -6.42 18.47 0.83
CA CYS A 70 -5.67 19.62 0.32
C CYS A 70 -5.66 19.62 -1.21
N GLU A 71 -5.31 18.49 -1.84
CA GLU A 71 -5.27 18.34 -3.30
C GLU A 71 -6.65 18.48 -3.96
N ALA A 72 -7.72 18.11 -3.26
CA ALA A 72 -9.09 18.20 -3.77
C ALA A 72 -9.68 19.62 -3.64
N PHE A 73 -9.46 20.29 -2.51
CA PHE A 73 -10.20 21.51 -2.17
C PHE A 73 -9.33 22.77 -2.05
N GLY A 74 -8.01 22.65 -1.90
CA GLY A 74 -7.07 23.77 -1.79
C GLY A 74 -7.30 24.69 -0.59
N LYS A 75 -8.06 24.25 0.41
CA LYS A 75 -8.44 25.08 1.55
C LYS A 75 -7.31 25.17 2.59
N PRO A 76 -7.07 26.34 3.21
CA PRO A 76 -6.04 26.51 4.22
C PRO A 76 -6.14 25.52 5.39
N GLU A 77 -7.36 25.14 5.79
CA GLU A 77 -7.62 24.15 6.85
C GLU A 77 -7.09 22.76 6.49
N TYR A 78 -7.15 22.37 5.21
CA TYR A 78 -6.71 21.06 4.74
C TYR A 78 -5.24 21.05 4.34
N CYS A 79 -4.75 22.18 3.84
CA CYS A 79 -3.36 22.35 3.41
C CYS A 79 -2.44 22.82 4.55
N CYS A 80 -2.98 23.06 5.74
CA CYS A 80 -2.24 23.60 6.88
C CYS A 80 -1.43 24.85 6.54
N SER A 81 -2.07 25.83 5.93
CA SER A 81 -1.45 27.08 5.47
C SER A 81 -2.13 28.31 6.05
N GLY A 82 -1.48 29.48 5.93
CA GLY A 82 -2.01 30.75 6.44
C GLY A 82 -2.31 30.68 7.94
N ALA A 83 -3.56 30.94 8.32
CA ALA A 83 -4.02 30.87 9.71
C ALA A 83 -3.92 29.46 10.33
N TYR A 84 -3.73 28.43 9.51
CA TYR A 84 -3.58 27.04 9.91
C TYR A 84 -2.12 26.55 9.81
N ALA A 85 -1.13 27.43 9.66
CA ALA A 85 0.28 27.05 9.51
C ALA A 85 0.97 26.61 10.83
N SER A 86 0.22 26.04 11.78
CA SER A 86 0.76 25.46 13.01
C SER A 86 -0.03 24.22 13.45
N PRO A 87 0.58 23.30 14.23
CA PRO A 87 -0.12 22.15 14.80
C PRO A 87 -1.29 22.53 15.73
N ASP A 88 -1.21 23.69 16.37
CA ASP A 88 -2.25 24.17 17.27
C ASP A 88 -3.50 24.63 16.51
N THR A 89 -3.32 25.10 15.28
CA THR A 89 -4.39 25.64 14.44
C THR A 89 -4.89 24.65 13.40
N CYS A 90 -4.03 23.84 12.78
CA CYS A 90 -4.43 22.83 11.80
C CYS A 90 -4.81 21.53 12.49
N LYS A 91 -6.11 21.22 12.50
CA LYS A 91 -6.63 19.99 13.11
C LYS A 91 -6.88 18.92 12.05
N PRO A 92 -6.83 17.64 12.43
CA PRO A 92 -7.29 16.56 11.55
C PRO A 92 -8.69 16.86 11.02
N SER A 93 -8.88 16.63 9.72
CA SER A 93 -10.18 16.61 9.07
C SER A 93 -10.72 15.18 9.02
N VAL A 94 -12.02 15.04 8.73
CA VAL A 94 -12.65 13.73 8.48
C VAL A 94 -11.93 12.93 7.39
N TYR A 95 -11.36 13.60 6.38
CA TYR A 95 -10.62 12.95 5.30
C TYR A 95 -9.25 12.42 5.76
N SER A 96 -8.49 13.23 6.51
CA SER A 96 -7.21 12.79 7.07
C SER A 96 -7.38 11.72 8.16
N GLU A 97 -8.49 11.75 8.90
CA GLU A 97 -8.82 10.71 9.87
C GLU A 97 -9.13 9.38 9.18
N MET A 98 -9.84 9.40 8.03
CA MET A 98 -10.07 8.20 7.23
C MET A 98 -8.76 7.59 6.70
N PHE A 99 -7.86 8.42 6.17
CA PHE A 99 -6.51 7.97 5.77
C PHE A 99 -5.72 7.41 6.96
N LYS A 100 -5.79 8.06 8.13
CA LYS A 100 -5.08 7.60 9.33
C LYS A 100 -5.63 6.26 9.83
N ALA A 101 -6.94 6.09 9.86
CA ALA A 101 -7.59 4.86 10.32
C ALA A 101 -7.15 3.65 9.48
N SER A 102 -7.05 3.84 8.16
CA SER A 102 -6.58 2.80 7.24
C SER A 102 -5.06 2.64 7.23
N CYS A 103 -4.29 3.69 7.53
CA CYS A 103 -2.83 3.68 7.48
C CYS A 103 -2.23 4.31 8.75
N PRO A 104 -2.28 3.65 9.92
CA PRO A 104 -1.91 4.26 11.20
C PRO A 104 -0.45 4.75 11.29
N LYS A 105 0.44 4.17 10.48
CA LYS A 105 1.88 4.46 10.45
C LYS A 105 2.30 5.34 9.26
N SER A 106 1.38 6.05 8.64
CA SER A 106 1.65 7.02 7.57
C SER A 106 1.10 8.39 7.94
N TYR A 107 1.75 9.46 7.49
CA TYR A 107 1.22 10.81 7.63
C TYR A 107 -0.11 10.91 6.87
N SER A 108 -1.16 11.36 7.54
CA SER A 108 -2.45 11.62 6.89
C SER A 108 -2.75 13.11 6.68
N TYR A 109 -2.03 13.99 7.37
CA TYR A 109 -2.03 15.44 7.19
C TYR A 109 -0.68 16.04 7.67
N ALA A 110 -0.45 17.34 7.46
CA ALA A 110 0.88 17.94 7.59
C ALA A 110 1.53 17.88 8.98
N TYR A 111 0.74 17.82 10.07
CA TYR A 111 1.26 17.85 11.45
C TYR A 111 1.08 16.54 12.22
N ASP A 112 0.99 15.43 11.50
CA ASP A 112 0.79 14.08 12.02
C ASP A 112 2.10 13.38 12.47
N ASP A 113 3.00 14.10 13.13
CA ASP A 113 4.33 13.60 13.46
C ASP A 113 4.29 12.42 14.45
N ALA A 114 3.40 12.47 15.45
CA ALA A 114 3.41 11.59 16.61
C ALA A 114 3.29 10.09 16.28
N THR A 115 2.63 9.73 15.18
CA THR A 115 2.41 8.33 14.78
C THR A 115 2.99 7.95 13.42
N SER A 116 3.61 8.92 12.74
CA SER A 116 3.94 8.78 11.31
C SER A 116 5.42 9.01 11.00
N LYS A 117 6.14 9.62 11.93
CA LYS A 117 7.56 9.91 11.79
C LYS A 117 8.37 8.95 12.63
N PHE A 118 9.30 8.25 11.99
CA PHE A 118 10.12 7.25 12.64
C PHE A 118 11.60 7.61 12.54
N THR A 119 12.39 7.03 13.43
CA THR A 119 13.85 7.19 13.43
C THR A 119 14.55 5.85 13.49
N CYS A 120 15.69 5.78 12.81
CA CYS A 120 16.56 4.61 12.84
C CYS A 120 17.99 5.03 12.53
N THR A 121 18.96 4.45 13.23
CA THR A 121 20.37 4.81 13.09
C THR A 121 21.11 3.72 12.33
N GLY A 122 21.65 4.04 11.15
CA GLY A 122 22.49 3.12 10.38
C GLY A 122 21.75 1.94 9.76
N ALA A 123 20.51 2.14 9.29
CA ALA A 123 19.73 1.13 8.59
C ALA A 123 19.75 1.28 7.07
N ASP A 124 19.57 0.14 6.41
CA ASP A 124 19.10 0.06 5.02
C ASP A 124 17.56 0.00 5.00
N TYR A 125 16.95 0.33 3.86
CA TYR A 125 15.50 0.42 3.74
C TYR A 125 15.01 -0.40 2.55
N THR A 126 14.04 -1.28 2.80
CA THR A 126 13.30 -1.98 1.75
C THR A 126 11.99 -1.26 1.50
N ILE A 127 11.74 -0.86 0.25
CA ILE A 127 10.49 -0.23 -0.18
C ILE A 127 9.73 -1.27 -1.00
N THR A 128 8.55 -1.66 -0.51
CA THR A 128 7.69 -2.65 -1.15
C THR A 128 6.42 -1.97 -1.64
N PHE A 129 6.24 -1.94 -2.95
CA PHE A 129 4.98 -1.51 -3.58
C PHE A 129 4.01 -2.68 -3.69
N CYS A 130 2.73 -2.43 -3.45
CA CYS A 130 1.69 -3.44 -3.38
C CYS A 130 2.07 -4.64 -2.49
N PRO A 131 2.45 -4.40 -1.22
CA PRO A 131 2.82 -5.47 -0.29
C PRO A 131 1.62 -6.41 -0.13
N SER A 132 1.79 -7.62 -0.64
CA SER A 132 0.75 -8.60 -0.96
C SER A 132 -0.43 -8.65 0.02
N SER A 133 -1.63 -8.39 -0.49
CA SER A 133 -2.89 -8.82 0.11
C SER A 133 -3.07 -10.33 -0.13
N THR A 134 -2.36 -11.17 0.64
CA THR A 134 -2.34 -12.64 0.48
C THR A 134 -2.27 -13.09 -0.98
N SER A 135 -1.06 -13.08 -1.57
CA SER A 135 -0.84 -13.95 -2.72
C SER A 135 -1.29 -15.35 -2.30
N LYS A 136 -2.31 -15.92 -2.96
CA LYS A 136 -2.49 -17.37 -2.93
C LYS A 136 -1.15 -17.91 -3.37
N LYS A 137 -0.33 -18.32 -2.40
CA LYS A 137 0.91 -19.04 -2.65
C LYS A 137 0.45 -20.26 -3.40
N SER A 138 0.58 -20.26 -4.72
CA SER A 138 0.43 -21.46 -5.52
C SER A 138 1.38 -22.45 -4.89
N ALA A 139 0.81 -23.41 -4.15
CA ALA A 139 1.56 -24.50 -3.60
C ALA A 139 2.17 -25.21 -4.80
N SER A 140 3.45 -24.98 -5.07
CA SER A 140 4.22 -25.92 -5.88
C SER A 140 4.08 -27.25 -5.17
N ASN A 141 3.28 -28.15 -5.74
CA ASN A 141 3.22 -29.54 -5.34
C ASN A 141 4.66 -30.06 -5.39
N THR A 142 5.30 -30.12 -4.23
CA THR A 142 6.58 -30.80 -4.08
C THR A 142 6.22 -32.27 -4.01
N THR A 143 6.16 -32.92 -5.17
CA THR A 143 6.01 -34.37 -5.22
C THR A 143 7.25 -34.98 -4.57
N PRO A 144 7.11 -35.87 -3.57
CA PRO A 144 8.26 -36.52 -2.95
C PRO A 144 8.92 -37.44 -3.98
N THR A 145 10.17 -37.14 -4.33
CA THR A 145 11.04 -38.00 -5.14
C THR A 145 11.29 -39.30 -4.39
N THR A 146 10.75 -40.41 -4.89
CA THR A 146 11.22 -41.75 -4.52
C THR A 146 12.08 -42.29 -5.66
N THR A 147 13.35 -42.50 -5.35
CA THR A 147 14.36 -43.12 -6.22
C THR A 147 14.07 -44.60 -6.41
N ARG A 148 13.93 -45.07 -7.66
CA ARG A 148 14.36 -46.43 -8.02
C ARG A 148 14.77 -46.47 -9.50
N GLY A 149 15.98 -46.96 -9.73
CA GLY A 149 16.73 -46.75 -10.96
C GLY A 149 16.17 -47.38 -12.24
N GLY A 150 16.74 -46.91 -13.36
CA GLY A 150 16.75 -47.62 -14.64
C GLY A 150 15.78 -47.10 -15.69
N THR A 151 16.36 -46.38 -16.67
CA THR A 151 15.92 -46.24 -18.07
C THR A 151 14.87 -45.16 -18.43
N THR A 152 15.32 -44.26 -19.31
CA THR A 152 14.64 -43.10 -19.91
C THR A 152 13.50 -43.49 -20.84
N ARG A 153 12.36 -42.78 -20.79
CA ARG A 153 11.47 -42.52 -21.94
C ARG A 153 10.37 -41.49 -21.61
N PRO A 154 10.14 -40.44 -22.43
CA PRO A 154 8.97 -39.60 -22.29
C PRO A 154 7.78 -40.23 -23.02
N ILE A 155 6.66 -40.42 -22.33
CA ILE A 155 5.37 -40.78 -22.95
C ILE A 155 4.56 -39.49 -23.07
N TYR A 156 4.39 -39.03 -24.32
CA TYR A 156 3.29 -38.13 -24.69
C TYR A 156 1.99 -38.97 -24.70
N GLY A 157 0.96 -38.54 -23.98
CA GLY A 157 -0.33 -39.22 -23.95
C GLY A 157 -1.40 -38.38 -23.27
N SER A 158 -2.36 -37.96 -24.08
CA SER A 158 -3.37 -36.94 -23.82
C SER A 158 -4.67 -37.46 -23.19
N THR A 159 -5.42 -36.49 -22.63
CA THR A 159 -6.90 -36.35 -22.59
C THR A 159 -7.78 -37.37 -21.84
N THR A 160 -8.68 -36.81 -21.01
CA THR A 160 -10.14 -37.06 -20.84
C THR A 160 -10.49 -36.89 -19.36
N GLY A 161 -11.59 -36.25 -18.94
CA GLY A 161 -12.70 -35.64 -19.65
C GLY A 161 -13.52 -34.82 -18.65
N SER A 162 -14.25 -33.85 -19.21
CA SER A 162 -15.25 -33.02 -18.54
C SER A 162 -16.43 -33.85 -18.04
N GLY A 163 -17.05 -33.39 -16.95
CA GLY A 163 -18.37 -33.80 -16.49
C GLY A 163 -19.10 -32.57 -15.92
N ASP A 164 -20.31 -32.37 -16.39
CA ASP A 164 -21.02 -31.09 -16.55
C ASP A 164 -21.67 -30.51 -15.28
N VAL A 165 -21.83 -29.18 -15.27
CA VAL A 165 -23.00 -28.51 -14.67
C VAL A 165 -23.65 -27.56 -15.68
N ASN A 166 -24.96 -27.72 -15.71
CA ASN A 166 -25.98 -27.31 -16.68
C ASN A 166 -26.32 -25.81 -16.62
N ILE A 167 -26.32 -25.12 -17.76
CA ILE A 167 -27.13 -23.90 -18.01
C ILE A 167 -27.83 -24.06 -19.36
N SER A 168 -29.04 -24.62 -19.34
CA SER A 168 -30.05 -24.36 -20.35
C SER A 168 -30.84 -23.12 -19.95
N SER A 169 -31.08 -22.23 -20.92
CA SER A 169 -32.03 -21.11 -20.91
C SER A 169 -31.67 -20.00 -19.89
N TRP A 170 -31.34 -18.76 -20.27
CA TRP A 170 -32.27 -17.79 -20.84
C TRP A 170 -31.51 -16.80 -21.75
N PHE A 171 -31.57 -17.02 -23.06
CA PHE A 171 -31.41 -15.95 -24.05
C PHE A 171 -32.77 -15.79 -24.73
N PRO A 172 -33.42 -14.61 -24.68
CA PRO A 172 -34.33 -14.22 -25.72
C PRO A 172 -33.57 -13.48 -26.81
N ASN A 173 -33.53 -14.08 -28.00
CA ASN A 173 -33.39 -13.35 -29.26
C ASN A 173 -34.64 -12.48 -29.45
N PHE A 174 -34.46 -11.21 -29.79
CA PHE A 174 -35.40 -10.53 -30.68
C PHE A 174 -34.62 -9.66 -31.67
N LEU A 175 -34.74 -10.06 -32.94
CA LEU A 175 -34.44 -9.30 -34.15
C LEU A 175 -35.42 -8.13 -34.27
N THR A 176 -34.95 -6.97 -34.76
CA THR A 176 -35.10 -6.49 -36.15
C THR A 176 -34.26 -5.24 -36.37
#